data_AF-A0A1Q4ZGG5-F1
#
_entry.id   AF-A0A1Q4ZGG5-F1
#
_cell.length_a   1.000
_cell.length_b   1.000
_cell.length_c   1.000
_cell.angle_alpha   90.00
_cell.angle_beta   90.00
_cell.angle_gamma   90.00
#
_symmetry.space_group_name_H-M   'P 1'
#
loop_
_entity.id
_entity.type
_entity.pdbx_description
1 polymer ?
#
loop_
_entity_poly.entity_id
_entity_poly.type
_entity_poly.pdbx_seq_one_letter_code
_entity_poly.pdbx_strand_id
1 'polypeptide(L)'
;MVLACDQPDKARHFYEMTAGTPLICADFITTLGPGASTPQGELAVDVGDLDSVVARARDHGQDPVTWSEETGRRGVRLSSPEGLTFQVHRSER
;
A
#
# COMPACT_ATOMS: atom_id res chain seq x y z
N MET A 1 0.59 0.46 -6.30
CA MET A 1 0.97 1.63 -5.46
C MET A 1 -0.25 2.00 -4.62
N VAL A 2 -0.06 2.43 -3.36
CA VAL A 2 -1.15 3.03 -2.58
C VAL A 2 -0.85 4.51 -2.37
N LEU A 3 -1.81 5.38 -2.67
CA LEU A 3 -1.74 6.81 -2.36
C LEU A 3 -2.80 7.15 -1.30
N ALA A 4 -2.33 7.46 -0.09
CA ALA A 4 -3.18 7.98 0.97
C ALA A 4 -3.28 9.51 0.84
N CYS A 5 -4.49 10.04 0.70
CA CYS A 5 -4.75 11.47 0.58
C CYS A 5 -6.19 11.83 0.99
N ASP A 6 -6.45 13.12 1.22
CA ASP A 6 -7.77 13.59 1.68
C ASP A 6 -8.89 13.46 0.63
N GLN A 7 -8.53 13.41 -0.66
CA GLN A 7 -9.46 13.44 -1.78
C GLN A 7 -9.10 12.36 -2.81
N PRO A 8 -9.22 11.07 -2.45
CA PRO A 8 -8.74 9.95 -3.27
C PRO A 8 -9.39 9.92 -4.66
N ASP A 9 -10.68 10.27 -4.77
CA ASP A 9 -11.36 10.33 -6.07
C ASP A 9 -10.83 11.44 -6.98
N LYS A 10 -10.50 12.61 -6.41
CA LYS A 10 -9.89 13.70 -7.18
C LYS A 10 -8.46 13.37 -7.58
N ALA A 11 -7.70 12.73 -6.69
CA ALA A 11 -6.36 12.25 -7.01
C ALA A 11 -6.40 11.21 -8.14
N ARG A 12 -7.31 10.24 -8.08
CA ARG A 12 -7.50 9.24 -9.15
C ARG A 12 -7.78 9.92 -10.49
N HIS A 13 -8.74 10.85 -10.52
CA HIS A 13 -9.08 11.58 -11.73
C HIS A 13 -7.90 12.41 -12.27
N PHE A 14 -7.18 13.10 -11.39
CA PHE A 14 -5.98 13.86 -11.77
C PHE A 14 -4.93 12.97 -12.43
N TYR A 15 -4.62 11.81 -11.85
CA TYR A 15 -3.63 10.91 -12.40
C TYR A 15 -4.10 10.23 -13.69
N GLU A 16 -5.38 9.89 -13.80
CA GLU A 16 -5.96 9.37 -15.04
C GLU A 16 -5.83 10.38 -16.20
N MET A 17 -6.19 11.64 -15.95
CA MET A 17 -6.05 12.72 -16.92
C MET A 17 -4.59 12.96 -17.30
N THR A 18 -3.68 12.88 -16.33
CA THR A 18 -2.25 13.15 -16.54
C THR A 18 -1.54 11.99 -17.26
N ALA A 19 -1.85 10.75 -16.90
CA ALA A 19 -1.28 9.55 -17.51
C ALA A 19 -1.95 9.18 -18.85
N GLY A 20 -3.13 9.74 -19.13
CA GLY A 20 -3.93 9.42 -20.31
C GLY A 20 -4.63 8.05 -20.24
N THR A 21 -4.58 7.37 -19.09
CA THR A 21 -5.19 6.05 -18.87
C THR A 21 -5.51 5.85 -17.39
N PRO A 22 -6.54 5.06 -17.04
CA PRO A 22 -6.79 4.65 -15.67
C PRO A 22 -5.59 3.88 -15.07
N LEU A 23 -5.26 4.19 -13.81
CA LEU A 23 -4.23 3.48 -13.05
C LEU A 23 -4.82 2.26 -12.33
N ILE A 24 -4.97 1.14 -13.06
CA ILE A 24 -5.62 -0.08 -12.56
C ILE A 24 -4.86 -0.81 -11.43
N CYS A 25 -3.57 -0.53 -11.26
CA CYS A 25 -2.70 -1.12 -10.23
C CYS A 25 -2.38 -0.13 -9.09
N ALA A 26 -3.15 0.96 -8.99
CA ALA A 26 -2.98 1.96 -7.95
C ALA A 26 -4.25 2.09 -7.11
N ASP A 27 -4.10 1.92 -5.80
CA ASP A 27 -5.15 2.19 -4.83
C ASP A 27 -5.04 3.63 -4.34
N PHE A 28 -6.17 4.32 -4.27
CA PHE A 28 -6.29 5.66 -3.73
C PHE A 28 -7.19 5.57 -2.51
N ILE A 29 -6.62 5.83 -1.33
CA ILE A 29 -7.31 5.67 -0.04
C ILE A 29 -7.34 6.99 0.72
N THR A 30 -8.30 7.12 1.62
CA THR A 30 -8.39 8.27 2.52
C THR A 30 -7.31 8.19 3.59
N THR A 31 -6.57 9.27 3.81
CA THR A 31 -5.60 9.34 4.92
C THR A 31 -6.33 9.22 6.27
N LEU A 32 -5.90 8.30 7.14
CA LEU A 32 -6.40 8.18 8.51
C LEU A 32 -5.35 8.68 9.52
N GLY A 33 -5.74 9.64 10.37
CA GLY A 33 -4.94 10.08 11.53
C GLY A 33 -4.42 11.53 11.50
N PRO A 34 -3.82 11.99 12.62
CA PRO A 34 -3.29 13.35 12.77
C PRO A 34 -2.02 13.50 11.92
N GLY A 35 -2.15 14.14 10.76
CA GLY A 35 -1.12 14.22 9.72
C GLY A 35 -1.67 14.14 8.28
N ALA A 36 -2.98 13.95 8.14
CA ALA A 36 -3.70 13.76 6.88
C ALA A 36 -3.45 14.82 5.78
N SER A 37 -2.89 15.98 6.12
CA SER A 37 -2.71 17.12 5.22
C SER A 37 -1.70 16.90 4.08
N THR A 38 -0.80 15.92 4.20
CA THR A 38 0.22 15.65 3.17
C THR A 38 -0.04 14.29 2.53
N PRO A 39 -0.22 14.21 1.20
CA PRO A 39 -0.35 12.94 0.50
C PRO A 39 0.84 12.03 0.76
N GLN A 40 0.58 10.76 1.09
CA GLN A 40 1.61 9.76 1.36
C GLN A 40 1.53 8.64 0.32
N GLY A 41 2.60 8.50 -0.47
CA GLY A 41 2.75 7.43 -1.44
C GLY A 41 3.50 6.25 -0.82
N GLU A 42 2.94 5.05 -0.96
CA GLU A 42 3.57 3.80 -0.55
C GLU A 42 3.61 2.80 -1.70
N LEU A 43 4.72 2.07 -1.82
CA LEU A 43 4.82 1.01 -2.82
C LEU A 43 3.96 -0.18 -2.37
N ALA A 44 3.22 -0.75 -3.31
CA ALA A 44 2.40 -1.94 -3.10
C ALA A 44 2.88 -3.06 -4.02
N VAL A 45 2.97 -4.28 -3.50
CA VAL A 45 3.42 -5.47 -4.22
C VAL A 45 2.42 -6.61 -4.00
N ASP A 46 1.93 -7.19 -5.09
CA ASP A 46 1.10 -8.39 -5.06
C ASP A 46 1.98 -9.65 -5.04
N VAL A 47 1.68 -10.58 -4.13
CA VAL A 47 2.39 -11.86 -4.01
C VAL A 47 1.43 -13.04 -4.03
N GLY A 48 1.87 -14.17 -4.59
CA GLY A 48 1.05 -15.38 -4.66
C GLY A 48 0.88 -16.09 -3.31
N ASP A 49 1.86 -15.94 -2.41
CA ASP A 49 1.86 -16.53 -1.08
C ASP A 49 2.29 -15.49 -0.04
N LEU A 50 1.29 -14.81 0.53
CA LEU A 50 1.48 -13.75 1.52
C LEU A 50 2.04 -14.31 2.84
N ASP A 51 1.56 -15.48 3.27
CA ASP A 51 1.93 -16.04 4.57
C ASP A 51 3.41 -16.47 4.57
N SER A 52 3.92 -17.02 3.46
CA SER A 52 5.36 -17.30 3.30
C SER A 52 6.24 -16.03 3.31
N VAL A 53 5.76 -14.92 2.72
CA VAL A 53 6.49 -13.64 2.76
C VAL A 53 6.54 -13.10 4.18
N VAL A 54 5.42 -13.18 4.93
CA VAL A 54 5.36 -12.78 6.33
C VAL A 54 6.32 -13.61 7.19
N ALA A 55 6.31 -14.94 7.03
CA ALA A 55 7.21 -15.83 7.74
C ALA A 55 8.69 -15.46 7.48
N ARG A 56 9.03 -15.23 6.21
CA ARG A 56 10.38 -14.81 5.84
C ARG A 56 10.77 -13.45 6.42
N ALA A 57 9.85 -12.47 6.43
CA ALA A 57 10.12 -11.17 7.02
C ALA A 57 10.41 -11.31 8.53
N ARG A 58 9.64 -12.15 9.24
CA ARG A 58 9.83 -12.46 10.66
C ARG A 58 11.20 -13.09 10.91
N ASP A 59 11.62 -14.06 10.09
CA ASP A 59 12.93 -14.72 10.20
C ASP A 59 14.10 -13.74 10.03
N HIS A 60 13.91 -12.67 9.28
CA HIS A 60 14.90 -11.59 9.10
C HIS A 60 14.79 -10.47 10.15
N GLY A 61 14.04 -10.67 11.23
CA GLY A 61 13.94 -9.73 12.34
C GLY A 61 13.02 -8.53 12.09
N GLN A 62 12.12 -8.63 11.09
CA GLN A 62 11.13 -7.59 10.82
C GLN A 62 9.91 -7.77 11.75
N ASP A 63 9.80 -6.90 12.74
CA ASP A 63 8.60 -6.68 13.58
C ASP A 63 8.44 -5.15 13.73
N PRO A 64 7.25 -4.55 13.55
CA PRO A 64 5.93 -5.16 13.42
C PRO A 64 5.45 -5.29 11.97
N VAL A 65 5.12 -6.53 11.58
CA VAL A 65 4.25 -6.78 10.43
C VAL A 65 2.84 -6.35 10.84
N THR A 66 2.40 -5.18 10.38
CA THR A 66 1.06 -4.68 10.66
C THR A 66 0.11 -5.18 9.58
N TRP A 67 -0.91 -5.93 9.98
CA TRP A 67 -1.99 -6.31 9.06
C TRP A 67 -2.77 -5.05 8.66
N SER A 68 -2.97 -4.88 7.36
CA SER A 68 -3.77 -3.79 6.80
C SER A 68 -4.90 -4.37 5.97
N GLU A 69 -6.11 -3.87 6.22
CA GLU A 69 -7.31 -4.09 5.41
C GLU A 69 -7.78 -2.78 4.74
N GLU A 70 -6.93 -1.75 4.74
CA GLU A 70 -7.31 -0.38 4.35
C GLU A 70 -7.68 -0.26 2.86
N THR A 71 -7.17 -1.16 2.03
CA THR A 71 -7.51 -1.27 0.61
C THR A 71 -8.63 -2.28 0.32
N GLY A 72 -9.25 -2.87 1.37
CA GLY A 72 -10.18 -3.99 1.25
C GLY A 72 -9.53 -5.32 0.85
N ARG A 73 -8.21 -5.34 0.66
CA ARG A 73 -7.42 -6.54 0.36
C ARG A 73 -6.69 -6.99 1.62
N ARG A 74 -6.60 -8.31 1.82
CA ARG A 74 -5.77 -8.88 2.89
C ARG A 74 -4.30 -8.59 2.59
N GLY A 75 -3.68 -7.74 3.40
CA GLY A 75 -2.29 -7.35 3.23
C GLY A 75 -1.55 -7.12 4.54
N VAL A 76 -0.23 -6.97 4.41
CA VAL A 76 0.65 -6.58 5.51
C VAL A 76 1.51 -5.40 5.11
N ARG A 77 1.87 -4.59 6.09
CA ARG A 77 2.88 -3.54 5.92
C ARG A 77 4.23 -4.03 6.45
N LEU A 78 5.27 -3.91 5.63
CA LEU A 78 6.66 -4.26 5.94
C LEU A 78 7.54 -3.01 5.92
N SER A 79 8.62 -3.01 6.71
CA SER A 79 9.51 -1.84 6.86
C SER A 79 10.97 -2.26 6.72
N SER A 80 11.61 -1.88 5.63
CA SER A 80 13.02 -2.18 5.38
C SER A 80 13.97 -1.49 6.38
N PRO A 81 15.20 -2.02 6.59
CA PRO A 81 16.24 -1.37 7.40
C PRO A 81 16.60 0.05 6.94
N GLU A 82 16.39 0.36 5.67
CA GLU A 82 16.62 1.68 5.06
C GLU A 82 15.50 2.68 5.36
N GLY A 83 14.46 2.27 6.09
CA GLY A 83 13.32 3.12 6.46
C GLY A 83 12.21 3.21 5.42
N LEU A 84 12.27 2.40 4.36
CA LEU A 84 11.18 2.30 3.37
C LEU A 84 10.07 1.39 3.88
N THR A 85 8.83 1.78 3.66
CA THR A 85 7.65 0.94 3.96
C THR A 85 6.99 0.44 2.67
N PHE A 86 6.48 -0.79 2.73
CA PHE A 86 5.82 -1.46 1.61
C PHE A 86 4.51 -2.08 2.08
N GLN A 87 3.49 -2.00 1.24
CA GLN A 87 2.31 -2.85 1.38
C GLN A 87 2.49 -4.12 0.55
N VAL A 88 2.29 -5.27 1.16
CA VAL A 88 2.32 -6.57 0.49
C VAL A 88 0.93 -7.15 0.56
N HIS A 89 0.33 -7.37 -0.60
CA HIS A 89 -1.03 -7.89 -0.73
C HIS A 89 -0.98 -9.29 -1.31
N ARG A 90 -1.98 -10.11 -0.96
CA ARG A 90 -2.19 -11.37 -1.68
C ARG A 90 -2.76 -11.06 -3.06
N SER A 91 -2.18 -11.63 -4.10
CA SER A 91 -2.78 -11.60 -5.44
C SER A 91 -4.13 -12.32 -5.40
N GLU A 92 -5.21 -11.61 -5.72
CA GLU A 92 -6.47 -12.23 -6.12
C GLU A 92 -6.27 -12.76 -7.54
N ARG A 93 -6.56 -14.04 -7.74
CA ARG A 93 -6.34 -14.73 -9.03
C ARG A 93 -7.69 -15.07 -9.65
#